data_AF-A0P4M0-F1
#
_entry.id   AF-A0P4M0-F1
#
_cell.length_a   1.000
_cell.length_b   1.000
_cell.length_c   1.000
_cell.angle_alpha   90.00
_cell.angle_beta   90.00
_cell.angle_gamma   90.00
#
_symmetry.space_group_name_H-M   'P 1'
#
loop_
_entity.id
_entity.type
_entity.pdbx_description
1 polymer ?
#
loop_
_entity_poly.entity_id
_entity_poly.type
_entity_poly.pdbx_seq_one_letter_code
_entity_poly.pdbx_strand_id
1 'polypeptide(L)'
;MLLNNFIGMLNFLLTHVFNGLLYVISLIPQYLMHSLKIFEKNIPYLLPFLLMFYRGLADFTVLFIGILFIYRSYKNSDWLWVKEPWFKISLFFVFYLLSVNVFISIDSKDSFFYAITFIRWPIFAAALAYWLFKQENSIKKFLLGVLVVVAFFVFDVWYQFFQGEDIFGYAKYSTTRLTGPLRNNPVVGIFITKYLYILLTSVIIFNKFSNNSSKIFTALFLFFIGFVTVLITGERMSFILFTSSILIISLAMPTQIKSKLLIIFGFFIILTAITLMIGSYFPLVSERALDSSLDKILHFSNSDYGQVFRAGYLTWLGNPMLGGGLHQFNVLYPSYDSTAWAGMLHPHNHPLSLLAETGVVGLLLFYTLIFNIVKNSLAPMVNKKKWFSAALCFNLLYLCFFPFMTHFSFQHNWMNATNWLIVGLVLAISKRHDG
;
A
#
# COMPACT_ATOMS: atom_id res chain seq x y z
N MET A 1 30.37 19.40 -10.86
CA MET A 1 31.37 18.84 -9.93
C MET A 1 30.72 18.09 -8.76
N LEU A 2 29.79 18.70 -8.00
CA LEU A 2 29.03 18.03 -6.93
C LEU A 2 28.20 16.82 -7.39
N LEU A 3 27.55 16.88 -8.56
CA LEU A 3 26.77 15.77 -9.13
C LEU A 3 27.64 14.55 -9.50
N ASN A 4 28.85 14.78 -10.00
CA ASN A 4 29.78 13.70 -10.35
C ASN A 4 30.38 13.05 -9.10
N ASN A 5 30.67 13.84 -8.06
CA ASN A 5 31.08 13.32 -6.76
C ASN A 5 29.96 12.52 -6.08
N PHE A 6 28.71 12.95 -6.25
CA PHE A 6 27.55 12.25 -5.76
C PHE A 6 27.31 10.90 -6.47
N ILE A 7 27.44 10.86 -7.80
CA ILE A 7 27.40 9.63 -8.60
C ILE A 7 28.56 8.70 -8.22
N GLY A 8 29.76 9.26 -7.99
CA GLY A 8 30.93 8.50 -7.54
C GLY A 8 30.72 7.87 -6.16
N MET A 9 30.15 8.61 -5.21
CA MET A 9 29.85 8.11 -3.87
C MET A 9 28.70 7.08 -3.85
N LEU A 10 27.68 7.27 -4.70
CA LEU A 10 26.60 6.30 -4.89
C LEU A 10 27.14 4.99 -5.48
N ASN A 11 28.00 5.08 -6.49
CA ASN A 11 28.70 3.92 -7.05
C ASN A 11 29.59 3.26 -5.99
N PHE A 12 30.32 4.02 -5.18
CA PHE A 12 31.17 3.48 -4.12
C PHE A 12 30.38 2.73 -3.04
N LEU A 13 29.28 3.29 -2.54
CA LEU A 13 28.37 2.64 -1.59
C LEU A 13 27.70 1.40 -2.20
N LEU A 14 27.21 1.50 -3.44
CA LEU A 14 26.62 0.39 -4.18
C LEU A 14 27.62 -0.71 -4.50
N THR A 15 28.92 -0.41 -4.59
CA THR A 15 29.93 -1.39 -4.98
C THR A 15 30.56 -2.02 -3.73
N HIS A 16 30.97 -1.26 -2.71
CA HIS A 16 31.70 -1.83 -1.58
C HIS A 16 30.83 -2.41 -0.47
N VAL A 17 29.73 -1.76 -0.09
CA VAL A 17 28.81 -2.31 0.93
C VAL A 17 28.11 -3.55 0.39
N PHE A 18 27.71 -3.54 -0.88
CA PHE A 18 27.15 -4.73 -1.53
C PHE A 18 28.21 -5.79 -1.82
N ASN A 19 29.44 -5.47 -2.24
CA ASN A 19 30.46 -6.50 -2.48
C ASN A 19 30.86 -7.25 -1.22
N GLY A 20 30.88 -6.61 -0.05
CA GLY A 20 31.10 -7.28 1.24
C GLY A 20 30.01 -8.30 1.59
N LEU A 21 28.74 -7.94 1.36
CA LEU A 21 27.59 -8.85 1.48
C LEU A 21 27.62 -9.96 0.41
N LEU A 22 27.99 -9.63 -0.83
CA LEU A 22 28.04 -10.57 -1.97
C LEU A 22 29.17 -11.60 -1.84
N TYR A 23 30.30 -11.26 -1.21
CA TYR A 23 31.41 -12.21 -0.97
C TYR A 23 30.99 -13.34 -0.03
N VAL A 24 30.29 -13.03 1.06
CA VAL A 24 29.73 -14.03 2.00
C VAL A 24 28.68 -14.92 1.31
N ILE A 25 27.91 -14.37 0.37
CA ILE A 25 26.85 -15.07 -0.37
C ILE A 25 27.42 -15.84 -1.60
N SER A 26 28.64 -15.53 -2.05
CA SER A 26 29.28 -16.17 -3.20
C SER A 26 29.72 -17.62 -2.94
N LEU A 27 29.81 -18.02 -1.67
CA LEU A 27 30.21 -19.34 -1.17
C LEU A 27 29.09 -20.39 -1.20
N ILE A 28 27.91 -20.08 -1.77
CA ILE A 28 26.72 -20.93 -1.59
C ILE A 28 26.61 -22.07 -2.65
N PRO A 29 26.35 -23.34 -2.26
CA PRO A 29 26.36 -24.52 -3.15
C PRO A 29 25.27 -24.59 -4.22
N GLN A 30 25.47 -25.46 -5.21
CA GLN A 30 24.56 -25.77 -6.33
C GLN A 30 23.14 -26.19 -5.90
N TYR A 31 22.99 -26.81 -4.72
CA TYR A 31 21.69 -27.14 -4.10
C TYR A 31 20.80 -25.91 -3.86
N LEU A 32 21.38 -24.73 -3.63
CA LEU A 32 20.62 -23.49 -3.46
C LEU A 32 19.92 -23.05 -4.73
N MET A 33 20.49 -23.30 -5.92
CA MET A 33 19.83 -22.90 -7.17
C MET A 33 18.56 -23.72 -7.43
N HIS A 34 18.54 -24.99 -7.02
CA HIS A 34 17.36 -25.82 -7.12
C HIS A 34 16.27 -25.36 -6.13
N SER A 35 16.64 -25.10 -4.87
CA SER A 35 15.70 -24.59 -3.87
C SER A 35 15.14 -23.21 -4.24
N LEU A 36 15.95 -22.33 -4.85
CA LEU A 36 15.52 -21.01 -5.32
C LEU A 36 14.48 -21.10 -6.44
N LYS A 37 14.58 -22.08 -7.34
CA LYS A 37 13.55 -22.33 -8.37
C LYS A 37 12.25 -22.83 -7.76
N ILE A 38 12.30 -23.71 -6.77
CA ILE A 38 11.12 -24.18 -6.03
C ILE A 38 10.47 -22.99 -5.29
N PHE A 39 11.28 -22.17 -4.63
CA PHE A 39 10.83 -20.96 -3.95
C PHE A 39 10.13 -20.00 -4.93
N GLU A 40 10.78 -19.63 -6.04
CA GLU A 40 10.21 -18.76 -7.08
C GLU A 40 8.87 -19.28 -7.60
N LYS A 41 8.73 -20.60 -7.75
CA LYS A 41 7.51 -21.22 -8.26
C LYS A 41 6.33 -21.13 -7.28
N ASN A 42 6.59 -21.15 -5.98
CA ASN A 42 5.58 -21.33 -4.92
C ASN A 42 5.32 -20.05 -4.11
N ILE A 43 6.32 -19.18 -3.92
CA ILE A 43 6.18 -17.96 -3.13
C ILE A 43 5.03 -17.06 -3.59
N PRO A 44 4.67 -16.94 -4.89
CA PRO A 44 3.54 -16.11 -5.30
C PRO A 44 2.22 -16.52 -4.62
N TYR A 45 1.96 -17.82 -4.40
CA TYR A 45 0.75 -18.28 -3.71
C TYR A 45 0.70 -17.87 -2.25
N LEU A 46 1.85 -17.92 -1.56
CA LEU A 46 1.97 -17.68 -0.12
C LEU A 46 2.12 -16.20 0.22
N LEU A 47 2.62 -15.39 -0.72
CA LEU A 47 2.93 -13.98 -0.49
C LEU A 47 1.76 -13.17 0.12
N PRO A 48 0.50 -13.29 -0.36
CA PRO A 48 -0.65 -12.63 0.27
C PRO A 48 -0.81 -12.97 1.75
N PHE A 49 -0.67 -14.25 2.09
CA PHE A 49 -0.79 -14.73 3.47
C PHE A 49 0.36 -14.21 4.35
N LEU A 50 1.59 -14.30 3.86
CA LEU A 50 2.80 -13.89 4.57
C LEU A 50 2.80 -12.40 4.94
N LEU A 51 2.22 -11.56 4.08
CA LEU A 51 2.18 -10.12 4.29
C LEU A 51 0.99 -9.67 5.14
N MET A 52 -0.09 -10.44 5.20
CA MET A 52 -1.37 -9.98 5.75
C MET A 52 -1.67 -10.44 7.17
N PHE A 53 -1.12 -11.55 7.67
CA PHE A 53 -1.48 -12.05 9.01
C PHE A 53 -0.63 -11.48 10.14
N TYR A 54 0.66 -11.24 9.91
CA TYR A 54 1.58 -10.87 11.00
C TYR A 54 2.63 -9.87 10.54
N ARG A 55 2.76 -8.75 11.27
CA ARG A 55 3.69 -7.65 10.95
C ARG A 55 5.14 -8.13 10.85
N GLY A 56 5.61 -8.94 11.80
CA GLY A 56 6.99 -9.44 11.80
C GLY A 56 7.27 -10.39 10.63
N LEU A 57 6.28 -11.22 10.26
CA LEU A 57 6.38 -12.14 9.13
C LEU A 57 6.42 -11.38 7.81
N ALA A 58 5.63 -10.30 7.69
CA ALA A 58 5.64 -9.41 6.55
C ALA A 58 7.02 -8.76 6.35
N ASP A 59 7.59 -8.20 7.41
CA ASP A 59 8.92 -7.56 7.36
C ASP A 59 10.03 -8.55 7.00
N PHE A 60 10.01 -9.74 7.62
CA PHE A 60 10.95 -10.81 7.28
C PHE A 60 10.81 -11.23 5.81
N THR A 61 9.59 -11.41 5.33
CA THR A 61 9.31 -11.83 3.94
C THR A 61 9.84 -10.81 2.93
N VAL A 62 9.61 -9.52 3.18
CA VAL A 62 10.08 -8.41 2.33
C VAL A 62 11.60 -8.39 2.27
N LEU A 63 12.27 -8.45 3.43
CA LEU A 63 13.73 -8.47 3.52
C LEU A 63 14.32 -9.71 2.83
N PHE A 64 13.75 -10.88 3.11
CA PHE A 64 14.21 -12.15 2.56
C PHE A 64 14.11 -12.17 1.03
N ILE A 65 12.96 -11.76 0.47
CA ILE A 65 12.78 -11.66 -0.99
C ILE A 65 13.74 -10.62 -1.59
N GLY A 66 13.94 -9.49 -0.93
CA GLY A 66 14.88 -8.46 -1.39
C GLY A 66 16.33 -8.96 -1.46
N ILE A 67 16.79 -9.67 -0.42
CA ILE A 67 18.15 -10.25 -0.37
C ILE A 67 18.33 -11.31 -1.46
N LEU A 68 17.37 -12.25 -1.59
CA LEU A 68 17.41 -13.27 -2.65
C LEU A 68 17.42 -12.65 -4.04
N PHE A 69 16.66 -11.56 -4.24
CA PHE A 69 16.62 -10.85 -5.51
C PHE A 69 17.97 -10.20 -5.85
N ILE A 70 18.60 -9.51 -4.90
CA ILE A 70 19.94 -8.93 -5.09
C ILE A 70 20.95 -10.02 -5.44
N TYR A 71 20.95 -11.13 -4.71
CA TYR A 71 21.83 -12.26 -5.00
C TYR A 71 21.63 -12.80 -6.42
N ARG A 72 20.36 -12.99 -6.83
CA ARG A 72 20.02 -13.44 -8.18
C ARG A 72 20.48 -12.43 -9.24
N SER A 73 20.27 -11.14 -9.02
CA SER A 73 20.74 -10.09 -9.93
C SER A 73 22.25 -10.07 -10.09
N TYR A 74 22.99 -10.30 -9.00
CA TYR A 74 24.45 -10.44 -9.05
C TYR A 74 24.89 -11.67 -9.85
N LYS A 75 24.33 -12.85 -9.55
CA LYS A 75 24.70 -14.10 -10.24
C LYS A 75 24.38 -14.07 -11.74
N ASN A 76 23.30 -13.42 -12.13
CA ASN A 76 22.85 -13.36 -13.52
C ASN A 76 23.27 -12.07 -14.25
N SER A 77 23.99 -11.16 -13.58
CA SER A 77 24.32 -9.81 -14.09
C SER A 77 23.10 -9.00 -14.59
N ASP A 78 21.92 -9.25 -14.00
CA ASP A 78 20.65 -8.60 -14.39
C ASP A 78 20.38 -7.38 -13.49
N TRP A 79 20.88 -6.23 -13.94
CA TRP A 79 20.79 -4.94 -13.23
C TRP A 79 19.91 -3.91 -13.96
N LEU A 80 19.06 -4.35 -14.88
CA LEU A 80 18.20 -3.44 -15.67
C LEU A 80 17.31 -2.58 -14.77
N TRP A 81 16.80 -3.14 -13.68
CA TRP A 81 15.93 -2.46 -12.72
C TRP A 81 16.60 -1.27 -12.02
N VAL A 82 17.93 -1.25 -11.88
CA VAL A 82 18.67 -0.12 -11.27
C VAL A 82 18.65 1.11 -12.18
N LYS A 83 18.53 0.89 -13.49
CA LYS A 83 18.53 1.98 -14.48
C LYS A 83 17.21 2.74 -14.51
N GLU A 84 16.15 2.17 -13.95
CA GLU A 84 14.81 2.76 -13.92
C GLU A 84 14.77 4.12 -13.20
N PRO A 85 14.06 5.12 -13.75
CA PRO A 85 13.97 6.44 -13.13
C PRO A 85 13.40 6.41 -11.71
N TRP A 86 12.34 5.64 -11.47
CA TRP A 86 11.70 5.55 -10.15
C TRP A 86 12.66 4.96 -9.10
N PHE A 87 13.46 3.97 -9.48
CA PHE A 87 14.41 3.34 -8.57
C PHE A 87 15.53 4.32 -8.21
N LYS A 88 16.07 5.07 -9.18
CA LYS A 88 17.08 6.13 -8.93
C LYS A 88 16.55 7.23 -8.01
N ILE A 89 15.32 7.69 -8.21
CA ILE A 89 14.71 8.70 -7.34
C ILE A 89 14.53 8.14 -5.92
N SER A 90 14.18 6.84 -5.78
CA SER A 90 14.09 6.21 -4.46
C SER A 90 15.44 6.16 -3.74
N LEU A 91 16.55 5.90 -4.45
CA LEU A 91 17.89 5.96 -3.88
C LEU A 91 18.28 7.39 -3.49
N PHE A 92 17.91 8.38 -4.30
CA PHE A 92 18.13 9.79 -3.97
C PHE A 92 17.36 10.21 -2.73
N PHE A 93 16.12 9.75 -2.58
CA PHE A 93 15.33 9.97 -1.38
C PHE A 93 15.96 9.31 -0.15
N VAL A 94 16.41 8.05 -0.24
CA VAL A 94 17.16 7.38 0.85
C VAL A 94 18.44 8.15 1.19
N PHE A 95 19.16 8.64 0.18
CA PHE A 95 20.35 9.45 0.43
C PHE A 95 20.02 10.73 1.19
N TYR A 96 18.96 11.44 0.82
CA TYR A 96 18.48 12.61 1.56
C TYR A 96 18.16 12.26 3.02
N LEU A 97 17.47 11.13 3.28
CA LEU A 97 17.20 10.67 4.63
C LEU A 97 18.49 10.45 5.43
N LEU A 98 19.47 9.75 4.86
CA LEU A 98 20.74 9.45 5.53
C LEU A 98 21.66 10.66 5.74
N SER A 99 21.66 11.60 4.79
CA SER A 99 22.60 12.74 4.79
C SER A 99 22.07 13.99 5.48
N VAL A 100 20.75 14.14 5.57
CA VAL A 100 20.12 15.33 6.15
C VAL A 100 19.27 14.94 7.35
N ASN A 101 18.32 14.04 7.16
CA ASN A 101 17.30 13.77 8.17
C ASN A 101 17.87 13.15 9.46
N VAL A 102 18.83 12.22 9.32
CA VAL A 102 19.55 11.57 10.43
C VAL A 102 20.35 12.57 11.28
N PHE A 103 20.85 13.67 10.70
CA PHE A 103 21.63 14.66 11.45
C PHE A 103 20.76 15.67 12.19
N ILE A 104 19.50 15.81 11.77
CA ILE A 104 18.54 16.77 12.35
C ILE A 104 17.72 16.13 13.47
N SER A 105 17.53 14.81 13.42
CA SER A 105 16.79 14.06 14.42
C SER A 105 17.44 14.13 15.81
N ILE A 106 16.59 14.17 16.85
CA ILE A 106 17.02 14.08 18.26
C ILE A 106 17.77 12.76 18.51
N ASP A 107 17.20 11.62 18.09
CA ASP A 107 17.88 10.33 18.10
C ASP A 107 18.36 9.94 16.68
N SER A 108 19.58 10.38 16.34
CA SER A 108 20.23 10.05 15.08
C SER A 108 20.40 8.54 14.85
N LYS A 109 20.55 7.74 15.91
CA LYS A 109 20.74 6.28 15.76
C LYS A 109 19.43 5.64 15.30
N ASP A 110 18.32 6.00 15.92
CA ASP A 110 17.01 5.49 15.56
C ASP A 110 16.61 5.95 14.15
N SER A 111 16.73 7.25 13.84
CA SER A 111 16.47 7.77 12.50
C SER A 111 17.35 7.13 11.42
N PHE A 112 18.62 6.81 11.74
CA PHE A 112 19.50 6.09 10.82
C PHE A 112 18.95 4.72 10.44
N PHE A 113 18.47 3.93 11.42
CA PHE A 113 17.89 2.62 11.15
C PHE A 113 16.60 2.73 10.32
N TYR A 114 15.74 3.71 10.57
CA TYR A 114 14.56 3.94 9.72
C TYR A 114 14.95 4.37 8.29
N ALA A 115 15.92 5.26 8.15
CA ALA A 115 16.39 5.74 6.85
C ALA A 115 17.02 4.63 6.00
N ILE A 116 17.97 3.86 6.55
CA ILE A 116 18.64 2.80 5.79
C ILE A 116 17.67 1.68 5.44
N THR A 117 16.77 1.33 6.36
CA THR A 117 15.83 0.23 6.12
C THR A 117 14.76 0.57 5.10
N PHE A 118 14.51 1.84 4.79
CA PHE A 118 13.60 2.24 3.72
C PHE A 118 13.98 1.63 2.36
N ILE A 119 15.28 1.40 2.10
CA ILE A 119 15.76 0.84 0.82
C ILE A 119 15.15 -0.53 0.50
N ARG A 120 14.72 -1.30 1.51
CA ARG A 120 14.09 -2.61 1.32
C ARG A 120 12.81 -2.51 0.51
N TRP A 121 12.10 -1.40 0.60
CA TRP A 121 10.81 -1.21 -0.05
C TRP A 121 10.91 -1.10 -1.58
N PRO A 122 11.72 -0.19 -2.17
CA PRO A 122 11.93 -0.16 -3.61
C PRO A 122 12.63 -1.43 -4.12
N ILE A 123 13.54 -2.04 -3.35
CA ILE A 123 14.15 -3.33 -3.72
C ILE A 123 13.08 -4.43 -3.80
N PHE A 124 12.14 -4.48 -2.84
CA PHE A 124 11.05 -5.45 -2.85
C PHE A 124 10.11 -5.26 -4.05
N ALA A 125 9.74 -4.02 -4.38
CA ALA A 125 8.96 -3.76 -5.59
C ALA A 125 9.71 -4.16 -6.87
N ALA A 126 11.02 -3.92 -6.95
CA ALA A 126 11.85 -4.40 -8.06
C ALA A 126 11.90 -5.94 -8.11
N ALA A 127 12.05 -6.61 -6.98
CA ALA A 127 12.04 -8.06 -6.89
C ALA A 127 10.72 -8.67 -7.42
N LEU A 128 9.60 -8.04 -7.09
CA LEU A 128 8.31 -8.45 -7.63
C LEU A 128 8.23 -8.23 -9.14
N ALA A 129 8.54 -7.04 -9.63
CA ALA A 129 8.36 -6.69 -11.03
C ALA A 129 9.34 -7.38 -12.00
N TYR A 130 10.59 -7.60 -11.59
CA TYR A 130 11.67 -8.09 -12.44
C TYR A 130 12.00 -9.57 -12.24
N TRP A 131 11.52 -10.17 -11.15
CA TRP A 131 11.75 -11.57 -10.85
C TRP A 131 10.45 -12.34 -10.63
N LEU A 132 9.75 -12.12 -9.52
CA LEU A 132 8.65 -13.01 -9.12
C LEU A 132 7.43 -12.94 -10.05
N PHE A 133 7.08 -11.75 -10.54
CA PHE A 133 5.94 -11.50 -11.43
C PHE A 133 6.36 -11.29 -12.89
N LYS A 134 7.59 -11.68 -13.26
CA LYS A 134 8.06 -11.60 -14.65
C LYS A 134 7.18 -12.40 -15.62
N GLN A 135 6.64 -13.53 -15.15
CA GLN A 135 5.74 -14.39 -15.92
C GLN A 135 4.28 -14.17 -15.51
N GLU A 136 3.38 -14.15 -16.49
CA GLU A 136 1.93 -14.05 -16.25
C GLU A 136 1.41 -15.18 -15.36
N ASN A 137 1.96 -16.39 -15.51
CA ASN A 137 1.59 -17.53 -14.66
C ASN A 137 1.84 -17.24 -13.17
N SER A 138 2.95 -16.58 -12.83
CA SER A 138 3.24 -16.21 -11.44
C SER A 138 2.26 -15.18 -10.89
N ILE A 139 1.80 -14.22 -11.72
CA ILE A 139 0.75 -13.28 -11.34
C ILE A 139 -0.57 -14.03 -11.08
N LYS A 140 -0.94 -14.99 -11.94
CA LYS A 140 -2.15 -15.83 -11.75
C LYS A 140 -2.10 -16.61 -10.43
N LYS A 141 -0.94 -17.19 -10.09
CA LYS A 141 -0.72 -17.87 -8.80
C LYS A 141 -0.88 -16.92 -7.61
N PHE A 142 -0.32 -15.73 -7.72
CA PHE A 142 -0.48 -14.69 -6.71
C PHE A 142 -1.94 -14.28 -6.53
N LEU A 143 -2.68 -14.06 -7.61
CA LEU A 143 -4.11 -13.73 -7.56
C LEU A 143 -4.96 -14.86 -6.97
N LEU A 144 -4.59 -16.13 -7.18
CA LEU A 144 -5.20 -17.26 -6.50
C LEU A 144 -4.94 -17.23 -4.98
N GLY A 145 -3.72 -16.91 -4.56
CA GLY A 145 -3.41 -16.70 -3.14
C GLY A 145 -4.21 -15.54 -2.53
N VAL A 146 -4.32 -14.43 -3.26
CA VAL A 146 -5.14 -13.27 -2.85
C VAL A 146 -6.59 -13.66 -2.71
N LEU A 147 -7.15 -14.43 -3.65
CA LEU A 147 -8.52 -14.92 -3.60
C LEU A 147 -8.77 -15.73 -2.32
N VAL A 148 -7.89 -16.67 -1.99
CA VAL A 148 -8.02 -17.50 -0.78
C VAL A 148 -7.98 -16.65 0.49
N VAL A 149 -7.02 -15.74 0.59
CA VAL A 149 -6.89 -14.85 1.76
C VAL A 149 -8.10 -13.91 1.89
N VAL A 150 -8.54 -13.28 0.79
CA VAL A 150 -9.71 -12.40 0.81
C VAL A 150 -10.97 -13.18 1.16
N ALA A 151 -11.17 -14.37 0.60
CA ALA A 151 -12.33 -15.20 0.91
C ALA A 151 -12.37 -15.56 2.40
N PHE A 152 -11.22 -15.94 2.98
CA PHE A 152 -11.10 -16.20 4.41
C PHE A 152 -11.44 -14.97 5.25
N PHE A 153 -10.90 -13.80 4.91
CA PHE A 153 -11.14 -12.56 5.66
C PHE A 153 -12.58 -12.07 5.56
N VAL A 154 -13.18 -12.12 4.36
CA VAL A 154 -14.59 -11.79 4.17
C VAL A 154 -15.44 -12.74 5.03
N PHE A 155 -15.18 -14.05 4.95
CA PHE A 155 -15.90 -15.03 5.75
C PHE A 155 -15.77 -14.77 7.26
N ASP A 156 -14.55 -14.55 7.76
CA ASP A 156 -14.28 -14.31 9.18
C ASP A 156 -14.90 -12.99 9.67
N VAL A 157 -14.88 -11.92 8.87
CA VAL A 157 -15.55 -10.65 9.21
C VAL A 157 -17.06 -10.82 9.30
N TRP A 158 -17.67 -11.54 8.37
CA TRP A 158 -19.11 -11.84 8.43
C TRP A 158 -19.45 -12.75 9.60
N TYR A 159 -18.61 -13.75 9.89
CA TYR A 159 -18.76 -14.60 11.07
C TYR A 159 -18.70 -13.78 12.36
N GLN A 160 -17.68 -12.93 12.52
CA GLN A 160 -17.53 -12.02 13.65
C GLN A 160 -18.69 -11.02 13.75
N PHE A 161 -19.21 -10.54 12.63
CA PHE A 161 -20.33 -9.62 12.61
C PHE A 161 -21.58 -10.23 13.27
N PHE A 162 -21.94 -11.46 12.90
CA PHE A 162 -23.13 -12.15 13.42
C PHE A 162 -22.93 -12.77 14.80
N GLN A 163 -21.80 -13.45 15.04
CA GLN A 163 -21.59 -14.20 16.28
C GLN A 163 -21.01 -13.36 17.43
N GLY A 164 -20.37 -12.22 17.12
CA GLY A 164 -19.69 -11.41 18.13
C GLY A 164 -18.20 -11.72 18.30
N GLU A 165 -17.75 -12.90 17.86
CA GLU A 165 -16.38 -13.37 17.92
C GLU A 165 -15.89 -13.87 16.56
N ASP A 166 -14.60 -13.72 16.27
CA ASP A 166 -13.98 -14.28 15.06
C ASP A 166 -13.85 -15.81 15.14
N ILE A 167 -13.36 -16.45 14.07
CA ILE A 167 -13.21 -17.93 14.03
C ILE A 167 -12.24 -18.45 15.10
N PHE A 168 -11.38 -17.58 15.63
CA PHE A 168 -10.42 -17.90 16.68
C PHE A 168 -10.93 -17.56 18.10
N GLY A 169 -12.17 -17.08 18.24
CA GLY A 169 -12.79 -16.73 19.52
C GLY A 169 -12.44 -15.32 20.02
N TYR A 170 -11.93 -14.43 19.17
CA TYR A 170 -11.66 -13.05 19.56
C TYR A 170 -12.87 -12.15 19.33
N ALA A 171 -13.32 -11.49 20.39
CA ALA A 171 -14.42 -10.53 20.36
C ALA A 171 -14.12 -9.31 19.47
N LYS A 172 -15.19 -8.62 19.06
CA LYS A 172 -15.12 -7.33 18.35
C LYS A 172 -14.28 -6.31 19.14
N TYR A 173 -13.54 -5.45 18.44
CA TYR A 173 -12.79 -4.36 19.08
C TYR A 173 -13.69 -3.38 19.83
N SER A 174 -14.86 -3.10 19.25
CA SER A 174 -15.94 -2.37 19.92
C SER A 174 -17.29 -2.79 19.34
N THR A 175 -18.38 -2.33 19.95
CA THR A 175 -19.76 -2.58 19.46
C THR A 175 -19.97 -2.23 17.99
N THR A 176 -19.14 -1.34 17.45
CA THR A 176 -19.27 -0.78 16.10
C THR A 176 -18.07 -1.05 15.21
N ARG A 177 -17.05 -1.79 15.67
CA ARG A 177 -15.79 -1.95 14.94
C ARG A 177 -15.29 -3.39 14.97
N LEU A 178 -15.16 -3.95 13.77
CA LEU A 178 -14.71 -5.33 13.56
C LEU A 178 -13.20 -5.38 13.36
N THR A 179 -12.62 -6.55 13.60
CA THR A 179 -11.18 -6.83 13.48
C THR A 179 -10.91 -7.99 12.54
N GLY A 180 -11.91 -8.82 12.27
CA GLY A 180 -11.71 -10.12 11.65
C GLY A 180 -10.56 -10.88 12.34
N PRO A 181 -9.69 -11.55 11.57
CA PRO A 181 -8.67 -12.44 12.14
C PRO A 181 -7.45 -11.67 12.70
N LEU A 182 -7.52 -10.33 12.75
CA LEU A 182 -6.43 -9.44 13.15
C LEU A 182 -6.44 -9.09 14.64
N ARG A 183 -7.23 -9.81 15.44
CA ARG A 183 -7.30 -9.69 16.91
C ARG A 183 -7.56 -8.25 17.36
N ASN A 184 -6.60 -7.63 18.05
CA ASN A 184 -6.75 -6.28 18.61
C ASN A 184 -6.47 -5.15 17.60
N ASN A 185 -6.25 -5.47 16.31
CA ASN A 185 -5.98 -4.48 15.27
C ASN A 185 -7.20 -4.31 14.36
N PRO A 186 -8.04 -3.30 14.59
CA PRO A 186 -9.24 -3.05 13.80
C PRO A 186 -8.91 -2.34 12.48
N VAL A 187 -8.12 -3.02 11.64
CA VAL A 187 -7.54 -2.52 10.38
C VAL A 187 -7.91 -3.43 9.20
N VAL A 188 -8.88 -4.31 9.42
CA VAL A 188 -9.32 -5.34 8.49
C VAL A 188 -9.98 -4.74 7.24
N GLY A 189 -10.69 -3.61 7.40
CA GLY A 189 -11.35 -2.91 6.30
C GLY A 189 -10.36 -2.44 5.24
N ILE A 190 -9.23 -1.83 5.64
CA ILE A 190 -8.24 -1.35 4.67
C ILE A 190 -7.53 -2.50 3.95
N PHE A 191 -7.29 -3.63 4.63
CA PHE A 191 -6.73 -4.83 4.00
C PHE A 191 -7.71 -5.43 2.99
N ILE A 192 -8.99 -5.60 3.37
CA ILE A 192 -10.04 -6.07 2.46
C ILE A 192 -10.14 -5.14 1.25
N THR A 193 -10.15 -3.83 1.45
CA THR A 193 -10.13 -2.84 0.36
C THR A 193 -8.96 -3.10 -0.59
N LYS A 194 -7.72 -3.07 -0.10
CA LYS A 194 -6.53 -3.23 -0.96
C LYS A 194 -6.50 -4.58 -1.67
N TYR A 195 -6.77 -5.66 -0.98
CA TYR A 195 -6.67 -7.02 -1.55
C TYR A 195 -7.82 -7.33 -2.50
N LEU A 196 -9.03 -6.80 -2.29
CA LEU A 196 -10.11 -6.92 -3.28
C LEU A 196 -9.79 -6.18 -4.57
N TYR A 197 -9.22 -4.98 -4.49
CA TYR A 197 -8.79 -4.25 -5.69
C TYR A 197 -7.58 -4.91 -6.38
N ILE A 198 -6.68 -5.58 -5.63
CA ILE A 198 -5.67 -6.46 -6.22
C ILE A 198 -6.35 -7.62 -6.95
N LEU A 199 -7.31 -8.30 -6.31
CA LEU A 199 -8.05 -9.42 -6.90
C LEU A 199 -8.80 -9.01 -8.16
N LEU A 200 -9.31 -7.77 -8.21
CA LEU A 200 -9.98 -7.23 -9.37
C LEU A 200 -9.09 -7.17 -10.62
N THR A 201 -7.76 -7.08 -10.48
CA THR A 201 -6.84 -7.18 -11.64
C THR A 201 -6.93 -8.55 -12.35
N SER A 202 -7.51 -9.57 -11.72
CA SER A 202 -7.79 -10.86 -12.36
C SER A 202 -8.57 -10.75 -13.67
N VAL A 203 -9.46 -9.76 -13.81
CA VAL A 203 -10.28 -9.55 -15.03
C VAL A 203 -9.46 -9.14 -16.26
N ILE A 204 -8.22 -8.67 -16.07
CA ILE A 204 -7.28 -8.33 -17.15
C ILE A 204 -6.13 -9.35 -17.29
N ILE A 205 -5.96 -10.27 -16.33
CA ILE A 205 -4.88 -11.27 -16.32
C ILE A 205 -5.38 -12.66 -16.76
N PHE A 206 -6.59 -13.06 -16.38
CA PHE A 206 -7.11 -14.38 -16.72
C PHE A 206 -7.85 -14.38 -18.06
N ASN A 207 -7.46 -15.28 -18.95
CA ASN A 207 -8.08 -15.45 -20.28
C ASN A 207 -9.58 -15.81 -20.21
N LYS A 208 -10.06 -16.38 -19.10
CA LYS A 208 -11.48 -16.71 -18.86
C LYS A 208 -12.39 -15.47 -18.95
N PHE A 209 -11.85 -14.28 -18.71
CA PHE A 209 -12.59 -13.03 -18.79
C PHE A 209 -12.43 -12.33 -20.15
N SER A 210 -12.33 -13.07 -21.26
CA SER A 210 -12.15 -12.48 -22.60
C SER A 210 -13.30 -11.52 -22.97
N ASN A 211 -14.53 -11.87 -22.63
CA ASN A 211 -15.73 -11.10 -22.97
C ASN A 211 -15.96 -9.94 -21.99
N ASN A 212 -16.29 -8.76 -22.51
CA ASN A 212 -16.53 -7.56 -21.69
C ASN A 212 -17.62 -7.77 -20.63
N SER A 213 -18.70 -8.50 -20.94
CA SER A 213 -19.76 -8.80 -19.96
C SER A 213 -19.24 -9.57 -18.74
N SER A 214 -18.31 -10.51 -18.93
CA SER A 214 -17.72 -11.28 -17.83
C SER A 214 -16.83 -10.42 -16.93
N LYS A 215 -16.08 -9.47 -17.53
CA LYS A 215 -15.26 -8.50 -16.79
C LYS A 215 -16.15 -7.59 -15.95
N ILE A 216 -17.21 -7.04 -16.56
CA ILE A 216 -18.15 -6.13 -15.89
C ILE A 216 -18.85 -6.86 -14.75
N PHE A 217 -19.42 -8.05 -15.01
CA PHE A 217 -20.10 -8.85 -13.98
C PHE A 217 -19.18 -9.16 -12.80
N THR A 218 -17.97 -9.63 -13.07
CA THR A 218 -16.99 -9.95 -12.02
C THR A 218 -16.60 -8.70 -11.22
N ALA A 219 -16.40 -7.56 -11.89
CA ALA A 219 -16.10 -6.30 -11.22
C ALA A 219 -17.23 -5.82 -10.32
N LEU A 220 -18.47 -5.81 -10.82
CA LEU A 220 -19.65 -5.41 -10.04
C LEU A 220 -19.88 -6.36 -8.85
N PHE A 221 -19.66 -7.66 -9.04
CA PHE A 221 -19.76 -8.65 -7.97
C PHE A 221 -18.72 -8.40 -6.86
N LEU A 222 -17.45 -8.18 -7.22
CA LEU A 222 -16.40 -7.87 -6.26
C LEU A 222 -16.63 -6.51 -5.58
N PHE A 223 -17.12 -5.51 -6.30
CA PHE A 223 -17.53 -4.24 -5.72
C PHE A 223 -18.65 -4.41 -4.72
N PHE A 224 -19.67 -5.20 -5.05
CA PHE A 224 -20.79 -5.44 -4.14
C PHE A 224 -20.34 -6.13 -2.85
N ILE A 225 -19.63 -7.26 -2.96
CA ILE A 225 -19.11 -7.98 -1.79
C ILE A 225 -18.21 -7.09 -0.95
N GLY A 226 -17.28 -6.38 -1.58
CA GLY A 226 -16.36 -5.51 -0.88
C GLY A 226 -17.03 -4.32 -0.22
N PHE A 227 -18.01 -3.70 -0.90
CA PHE A 227 -18.72 -2.54 -0.36
C PHE A 227 -19.47 -2.92 0.92
N VAL A 228 -20.25 -4.00 0.87
CA VAL A 228 -21.01 -4.47 2.04
C VAL A 228 -20.06 -4.91 3.15
N THR A 229 -19.01 -5.67 2.82
CA THR A 229 -18.04 -6.15 3.83
C THR A 229 -17.28 -4.99 4.48
N VAL A 230 -16.82 -4.00 3.72
CA VAL A 230 -16.11 -2.84 4.28
C VAL A 230 -17.07 -1.96 5.08
N LEU A 231 -18.32 -1.81 4.66
CA LEU A 231 -19.34 -1.07 5.42
C LEU A 231 -19.53 -1.64 6.83
N ILE A 232 -19.70 -2.97 6.95
CA ILE A 232 -19.90 -3.62 8.26
C ILE A 232 -18.66 -3.58 9.17
N THR A 233 -17.45 -3.35 8.63
CA THR A 233 -16.23 -3.26 9.45
C THR A 233 -16.20 -2.03 10.36
N GLY A 234 -16.96 -0.98 10.02
CA GLY A 234 -16.97 0.28 10.76
C GLY A 234 -15.71 1.14 10.58
N GLU A 235 -14.87 0.84 9.59
CA GLU A 235 -13.71 1.65 9.21
C GLU A 235 -14.08 2.74 8.17
N ARG A 236 -14.33 3.95 8.66
CA ARG A 236 -14.77 5.11 7.84
C ARG A 236 -13.90 5.37 6.61
N MET A 237 -12.59 5.48 6.81
CA MET A 237 -11.66 5.79 5.72
C MET A 237 -11.54 4.65 4.72
N SER A 238 -11.54 3.40 5.19
CA SER A 238 -11.60 2.21 4.32
C SER A 238 -12.86 2.23 3.46
N PHE A 239 -14.01 2.60 4.03
CA PHE A 239 -15.28 2.75 3.32
C PHE A 239 -15.27 3.89 2.29
N ILE A 240 -14.73 5.06 2.64
CA ILE A 240 -14.58 6.20 1.72
C ILE A 240 -13.67 5.81 0.54
N LEU A 241 -12.51 5.21 0.81
CA LEU A 241 -11.57 4.76 -0.21
C LEU A 241 -12.15 3.66 -1.11
N PHE A 242 -12.92 2.73 -0.52
CA PHE A 242 -13.57 1.68 -1.29
C PHE A 242 -14.61 2.29 -2.24
N THR A 243 -15.44 3.20 -1.73
CA THR A 243 -16.51 3.85 -2.52
C THR A 243 -15.95 4.75 -3.62
N SER A 244 -14.94 5.58 -3.33
CA SER A 244 -14.28 6.41 -4.35
C SER A 244 -13.59 5.58 -5.43
N SER A 245 -13.07 4.40 -5.06
CA SER A 245 -12.43 3.48 -5.99
C SER A 245 -13.41 2.82 -6.97
N ILE A 246 -14.65 2.54 -6.53
CA ILE A 246 -15.73 2.11 -7.43
C ILE A 246 -15.97 3.17 -8.51
N LEU A 247 -16.02 4.46 -8.12
CA LEU A 247 -16.22 5.56 -9.07
C LEU A 247 -15.10 5.62 -10.11
N ILE A 248 -13.83 5.57 -9.68
CA ILE A 248 -12.66 5.61 -10.58
C ILE A 248 -12.73 4.50 -11.64
N ILE A 249 -13.02 3.25 -11.23
CA ILE A 249 -12.98 2.10 -12.15
C ILE A 249 -14.24 2.03 -13.02
N SER A 250 -15.40 2.36 -12.46
CA SER A 250 -16.66 2.38 -13.21
C SER A 250 -16.61 3.37 -14.40
N LEU A 251 -15.95 4.52 -14.20
CA LEU A 251 -15.67 5.50 -15.26
C LEU A 251 -14.71 4.99 -16.34
N ALA A 252 -14.05 3.84 -16.18
CA ALA A 252 -13.15 3.25 -17.18
C ALA A 252 -13.69 1.94 -17.81
N MET A 253 -14.92 1.54 -17.49
CA MET A 253 -15.56 0.33 -18.02
C MET A 253 -15.59 0.29 -19.57
N PRO A 254 -15.30 -0.87 -20.19
CA PRO A 254 -15.20 -1.04 -21.64
C PRO A 254 -16.59 -1.22 -22.30
N THR A 255 -17.46 -0.22 -22.14
CA THR A 255 -18.84 -0.21 -22.66
C THR A 255 -19.15 1.09 -23.42
N GLN A 256 -20.19 1.06 -24.25
CA GLN A 256 -20.73 2.28 -24.86
C GLN A 256 -21.21 3.25 -23.78
N ILE A 257 -21.06 4.57 -24.01
CA ILE A 257 -21.34 5.60 -23.00
C ILE A 257 -22.76 5.48 -22.42
N LYS A 258 -23.78 5.24 -23.26
CA LYS A 258 -25.18 5.12 -22.80
C LYS A 258 -25.39 3.93 -21.87
N SER A 259 -24.99 2.72 -22.28
CA SER A 259 -25.14 1.52 -21.44
C SER A 259 -24.26 1.56 -20.19
N LYS A 260 -23.09 2.17 -20.29
CA LYS A 260 -22.20 2.43 -19.15
C LYS A 260 -22.89 3.24 -18.06
N LEU A 261 -23.47 4.39 -18.40
CA LEU A 261 -24.13 5.26 -17.43
C LEU A 261 -25.32 4.56 -16.76
N LEU A 262 -26.10 3.77 -17.51
CA LEU A 262 -27.21 2.99 -16.96
C LEU A 262 -26.73 1.91 -15.96
N ILE A 263 -25.69 1.16 -16.31
CA ILE A 263 -25.10 0.15 -15.42
C ILE A 263 -24.56 0.79 -14.14
N ILE A 264 -23.86 1.92 -14.27
CA ILE A 264 -23.31 2.67 -13.13
C ILE A 264 -24.45 3.16 -12.22
N PHE A 265 -25.45 3.82 -12.81
CA PHE A 265 -26.58 4.37 -12.07
C PHE A 265 -27.38 3.26 -11.35
N GLY A 266 -27.70 2.17 -12.04
CA GLY A 266 -28.37 1.02 -11.44
C GLY A 266 -27.56 0.38 -10.32
N PHE A 267 -26.23 0.29 -10.47
CA PHE A 267 -25.35 -0.23 -9.42
C PHE A 267 -25.35 0.69 -8.18
N PHE A 268 -25.25 2.01 -8.36
CA PHE A 268 -25.33 2.95 -7.24
C PHE A 268 -26.69 2.95 -6.54
N ILE A 269 -27.80 2.75 -7.26
CA ILE A 269 -29.11 2.53 -6.63
C ILE A 269 -29.06 1.32 -5.70
N ILE A 270 -28.49 0.20 -6.16
CA ILE A 270 -28.35 -1.02 -5.35
C ILE A 270 -27.49 -0.76 -4.11
N LEU A 271 -26.36 -0.05 -4.26
CA LEU A 271 -25.49 0.31 -3.13
C LEU A 271 -26.19 1.24 -2.12
N THR A 272 -26.99 2.19 -2.59
CA THR A 272 -27.79 3.05 -1.71
C THR A 272 -28.87 2.24 -0.99
N ALA A 273 -29.61 1.38 -1.71
CA ALA A 273 -30.66 0.54 -1.13
C ALA A 273 -30.11 -0.40 -0.05
N ILE A 274 -28.96 -1.05 -0.30
CA ILE A 274 -28.34 -1.93 0.71
C ILE A 274 -27.83 -1.13 1.92
N THR A 275 -27.33 0.08 1.71
CA THR A 275 -26.88 0.95 2.81
C THR A 275 -28.06 1.36 3.69
N LEU A 276 -29.19 1.75 3.09
CA LEU A 276 -30.42 2.08 3.82
C LEU A 276 -30.96 0.86 4.58
N MET A 277 -30.93 -0.33 3.95
CA MET A 277 -31.33 -1.58 4.61
C MET A 277 -30.43 -1.89 5.82
N ILE A 278 -29.11 -1.75 5.68
CA ILE A 278 -28.19 -1.96 6.81
C ILE A 278 -28.44 -0.93 7.91
N GLY A 279 -28.74 0.33 7.56
CA GLY A 279 -29.09 1.36 8.53
C GLY A 279 -30.36 1.06 9.33
N SER A 280 -31.37 0.43 8.71
CA SER A 280 -32.60 0.07 9.42
C SER A 280 -32.44 -1.13 10.36
N TYR A 281 -31.66 -2.14 9.97
CA TYR A 281 -31.45 -3.35 10.79
C TYR A 281 -30.27 -3.23 11.77
N PHE A 282 -29.26 -2.43 11.45
CA PHE A 282 -28.02 -2.28 12.21
C PHE A 282 -27.64 -0.79 12.36
N PRO A 283 -28.41 -0.01 13.14
CA PRO A 283 -28.28 1.44 13.21
C PRO A 283 -26.88 1.90 13.65
N LEU A 284 -26.26 1.19 14.59
CA LEU A 284 -24.91 1.49 15.09
C LEU A 284 -23.82 1.42 14.01
N VAL A 285 -23.97 0.54 13.01
CA VAL A 285 -23.04 0.43 11.88
C VAL A 285 -23.17 1.64 10.98
N SER A 286 -24.41 2.02 10.66
CA SER A 286 -24.72 3.18 9.83
C SER A 286 -24.31 4.49 10.49
N GLU A 287 -24.61 4.65 11.78
CA GLU A 287 -24.21 5.83 12.56
C GLU A 287 -22.69 6.02 12.52
N ARG A 288 -21.92 4.94 12.69
CA ARG A 288 -20.45 5.03 12.61
C ARG A 288 -19.94 5.29 11.19
N ALA A 289 -20.49 4.62 10.20
CA ALA A 289 -20.00 4.68 8.82
C ALA A 289 -20.40 5.98 8.11
N LEU A 290 -21.60 6.50 8.37
CA LEU A 290 -22.19 7.64 7.68
C LEU A 290 -22.27 8.87 8.59
N ASP A 291 -23.04 8.81 9.67
CA ASP A 291 -23.36 10.01 10.47
C ASP A 291 -22.11 10.59 11.15
N SER A 292 -21.33 9.73 11.80
CA SER A 292 -20.05 10.10 12.39
C SER A 292 -19.01 10.53 11.33
N SER A 293 -19.07 9.98 10.11
CA SER A 293 -18.19 10.43 9.03
C SER A 293 -18.56 11.83 8.55
N LEU A 294 -19.86 12.10 8.36
CA LEU A 294 -20.38 13.39 7.94
C LEU A 294 -20.13 14.45 9.01
N ASP A 295 -20.43 14.16 10.27
CA ASP A 295 -20.18 15.06 11.39
C ASP A 295 -18.70 15.45 11.47
N LYS A 296 -17.78 14.49 11.33
CA LYS A 296 -16.34 14.75 11.35
C LYS A 296 -15.82 15.51 10.14
N ILE A 297 -16.50 15.43 8.99
CA ILE A 297 -16.16 16.25 7.82
C ILE A 297 -16.65 17.69 8.05
N LEU A 298 -17.88 17.86 8.56
CA LEU A 298 -18.49 19.18 8.81
C LEU A 298 -17.79 19.93 9.95
N HIS A 299 -17.42 19.22 11.01
CA HIS A 299 -16.77 19.77 12.21
C HIS A 299 -15.29 19.36 12.31
N PHE A 300 -14.60 19.25 11.17
CA PHE A 300 -13.25 18.70 11.09
C PHE A 300 -12.26 19.31 12.08
N SER A 301 -12.23 20.65 12.21
CA SER A 301 -11.30 21.35 13.11
C SER A 301 -11.41 20.93 14.58
N ASN A 302 -12.62 20.54 15.00
CA ASN A 302 -12.93 20.19 16.39
C ASN A 302 -12.94 18.67 16.60
N SER A 303 -12.80 17.88 15.52
CA SER A 303 -12.75 16.43 15.58
C SER A 303 -11.39 15.90 16.06
N ASP A 304 -11.35 14.63 16.46
CA ASP A 304 -10.12 13.87 16.71
C ASP A 304 -9.14 13.91 15.53
N TYR A 305 -9.63 13.86 14.27
CA TYR A 305 -8.77 14.02 13.10
C TYR A 305 -8.18 15.43 12.99
N GLY A 306 -8.98 16.47 13.28
CA GLY A 306 -8.51 17.85 13.28
C GLY A 306 -7.39 18.08 14.29
N GLN A 307 -7.52 17.53 15.49
CA GLN A 307 -6.48 17.58 16.52
C GLN A 307 -5.18 16.91 16.07
N VAL A 308 -5.28 15.72 15.45
CA VAL A 308 -4.11 14.99 14.93
C VAL A 308 -3.45 15.74 13.76
N PHE A 309 -4.25 16.37 12.90
CA PHE A 309 -3.74 17.20 11.81
C PHE A 309 -3.05 18.46 12.35
N ARG A 310 -3.62 19.09 13.37
CA ARG A 310 -2.99 20.22 14.05
C ARG A 310 -1.65 19.81 14.67
N ALA A 311 -1.57 18.66 15.30
CA ALA A 311 -0.33 18.16 15.91
C ALA A 311 0.80 17.97 14.87
N GLY A 312 0.47 17.35 13.72
CA GLY A 312 1.41 17.23 12.60
C GLY A 312 1.85 18.58 12.03
N TYR A 313 0.91 19.52 11.89
CA TYR A 313 1.19 20.86 11.40
C TYR A 313 2.08 21.67 12.34
N LEU A 314 1.78 21.68 13.65
CA LEU A 314 2.58 22.39 14.65
C LEU A 314 4.01 21.83 14.74
N THR A 315 4.15 20.51 14.67
CA THR A 315 5.47 19.86 14.65
C THR A 315 6.27 20.23 13.41
N TRP A 316 5.61 20.31 12.25
CA TRP A 316 6.25 20.79 11.02
C TRP A 316 6.73 22.24 11.11
N LEU A 317 5.96 23.13 11.74
CA LEU A 317 6.35 24.54 11.91
C LEU A 317 7.67 24.72 12.70
N GLY A 318 8.05 23.73 13.51
CA GLY A 318 9.34 23.73 14.22
C GLY A 318 10.56 23.70 13.29
N ASN A 319 10.46 23.01 12.14
CA ASN A 319 11.50 23.00 11.10
C ASN A 319 10.87 22.78 9.71
N PRO A 320 10.36 23.84 9.05
CA PRO A 320 9.52 23.68 7.87
C PRO A 320 10.24 23.06 6.66
N MET A 321 11.53 23.34 6.49
CA MET A 321 12.28 22.89 5.32
C MET A 321 12.74 21.44 5.44
N LEU A 322 13.22 21.05 6.62
CA LEU A 322 13.94 19.77 6.80
C LEU A 322 13.24 18.80 7.77
N GLY A 323 12.23 19.26 8.51
CA GLY A 323 11.47 18.47 9.47
C GLY A 323 12.24 18.18 10.76
N GLY A 324 11.61 17.37 11.62
CA GLY A 324 12.13 17.03 12.95
C GLY A 324 12.97 15.74 13.02
N GLY A 325 13.10 15.00 11.92
CA GLY A 325 13.73 13.68 11.90
C GLY A 325 12.72 12.52 11.91
N LEU A 326 13.09 11.41 11.27
CA LEU A 326 12.29 10.18 11.23
C LEU A 326 12.09 9.62 12.65
N HIS A 327 10.84 9.27 12.95
CA HIS A 327 10.41 8.65 14.21
C HIS A 327 10.61 9.53 15.45
N GLN A 328 10.78 10.85 15.27
CA GLN A 328 10.96 11.81 16.37
C GLN A 328 9.67 12.57 16.75
N PHE A 329 8.55 12.33 16.04
CA PHE A 329 7.32 13.10 16.20
C PHE A 329 6.79 13.11 17.63
N ASN A 330 6.73 11.95 18.29
CA ASN A 330 6.20 11.81 19.65
C ASN A 330 7.03 12.55 20.71
N VAL A 331 8.34 12.70 20.48
CA VAL A 331 9.25 13.46 21.34
C VAL A 331 9.12 14.96 21.08
N LEU A 332 8.95 15.34 19.81
CA LEU A 332 8.91 16.73 19.38
C LEU A 332 7.56 17.41 19.66
N TYR A 333 6.44 16.74 19.40
CA TYR A 333 5.11 17.35 19.49
C TYR A 333 4.82 18.02 20.86
N PRO A 334 5.15 17.41 22.01
CA PRO A 334 4.96 18.04 23.32
C PRO A 334 5.69 19.37 23.52
N SER A 335 6.77 19.62 22.77
CA SER A 335 7.49 20.90 22.82
C SER A 335 6.75 22.03 22.08
N TYR A 336 5.82 21.69 21.19
CA TYR A 336 5.08 22.63 20.34
C TYR A 336 3.62 22.83 20.78
N ASP A 337 3.10 21.99 21.67
CA ASP A 337 1.73 22.08 22.18
C ASP A 337 1.68 21.59 23.63
N SER A 338 1.39 22.49 24.56
CA SER A 338 1.27 22.16 25.99
C SER A 338 0.05 21.28 26.30
N THR A 339 -0.90 21.18 25.37
CA THR A 339 -2.05 20.26 25.45
C THR A 339 -1.78 18.92 24.78
N ALA A 340 -0.54 18.70 24.29
CA ALA A 340 -0.15 17.46 23.64
C ALA A 340 -0.40 16.26 24.55
N TRP A 341 -1.18 15.32 24.02
CA TRP A 341 -1.34 14.03 24.65
C TRP A 341 -0.13 13.13 24.34
N ALA A 342 0.57 12.68 25.38
CA ALA A 342 1.77 11.84 25.28
C ALA A 342 1.56 10.53 24.49
N GLY A 343 0.32 10.09 24.29
CA GLY A 343 -0.02 8.89 23.50
C GLY A 343 -0.07 9.10 21.99
N MET A 344 0.08 10.32 21.47
CA MET A 344 0.04 10.58 20.02
C MET A 344 1.39 10.24 19.37
N LEU A 345 1.47 9.04 18.78
CA LEU A 345 2.73 8.53 18.21
C LEU A 345 3.10 9.11 16.84
N HIS A 346 2.12 9.57 16.06
CA HIS A 346 2.33 10.14 14.72
C HIS A 346 1.09 10.87 14.21
N PRO A 347 1.23 11.78 13.24
CA PRO A 347 0.09 12.28 12.49
C PRO A 347 -0.56 11.12 11.74
N HIS A 348 -1.86 10.89 11.94
CA HIS A 348 -2.64 9.92 11.18
C HIS A 348 -2.98 10.44 9.78
N ASN A 349 -1.97 10.93 9.06
CA ASN A 349 -2.02 11.31 7.66
C ASN A 349 -0.62 11.20 7.07
N HIS A 350 -0.49 10.47 5.97
CA HIS A 350 0.81 10.14 5.40
C HIS A 350 1.63 11.37 4.96
N PRO A 351 1.11 12.29 4.11
CA PRO A 351 1.87 13.49 3.75
C PRO A 351 2.19 14.37 4.95
N LEU A 352 1.28 14.50 5.92
CA LEU A 352 1.55 15.33 7.10
C LEU A 352 2.61 14.72 8.03
N SER A 353 2.58 13.40 8.22
CA SER A 353 3.64 12.66 8.93
C SER A 353 4.98 12.86 8.23
N LEU A 354 5.02 12.74 6.90
CA LEU A 354 6.24 12.97 6.13
C LEU A 354 6.70 14.43 6.20
N LEU A 355 5.78 15.38 6.19
CA LEU A 355 6.07 16.81 6.30
C LEU A 355 6.64 17.17 7.68
N ALA A 356 6.07 16.64 8.77
CA ALA A 356 6.58 16.84 10.12
C ALA A 356 7.97 16.23 10.31
N GLU A 357 8.23 15.05 9.74
CA GLU A 357 9.49 14.32 9.94
C GLU A 357 10.60 14.77 8.99
N THR A 358 10.27 15.14 7.75
CA THR A 358 11.25 15.37 6.68
C THR A 358 11.13 16.76 6.02
N GLY A 359 10.20 17.58 6.48
CA GLY A 359 9.95 18.92 5.93
C GLY A 359 9.45 18.89 4.50
N VAL A 360 9.38 20.09 3.90
CA VAL A 360 8.94 20.25 2.51
C VAL A 360 9.89 19.54 1.54
N VAL A 361 11.20 19.52 1.83
CA VAL A 361 12.19 18.87 0.96
C VAL A 361 11.92 17.38 0.84
N GLY A 362 11.81 16.66 1.97
CA GLY A 362 11.54 15.23 1.94
C GLY A 362 10.17 14.88 1.36
N LEU A 363 9.14 15.68 1.65
CA LEU A 363 7.80 15.55 1.07
C LEU A 363 7.85 15.61 -0.46
N LEU A 364 8.50 16.64 -1.03
CA LEU A 364 8.61 16.83 -2.48
C LEU A 364 9.38 15.70 -3.15
N LEU A 365 10.48 15.23 -2.54
CA LEU A 365 11.25 14.10 -3.06
C LEU A 365 10.42 12.82 -3.10
N PHE A 366 9.68 12.53 -2.03
CA PHE A 366 8.82 11.35 -1.97
C PHE A 366 7.67 11.43 -2.98
N TYR A 367 6.96 12.56 -3.08
CA TYR A 367 5.89 12.69 -4.08
C TYR A 367 6.41 12.74 -5.52
N THR A 368 7.64 13.19 -5.74
CA THR A 368 8.32 13.03 -7.04
C THR A 368 8.54 11.56 -7.38
N LEU A 369 8.95 10.75 -6.40
CA LEU A 369 9.04 9.30 -6.55
C LEU A 369 7.68 8.68 -6.90
N ILE A 370 6.62 9.02 -6.16
CA ILE A 370 5.26 8.51 -6.42
C ILE A 370 4.78 8.92 -7.81
N PHE A 371 4.96 10.20 -8.19
CA PHE A 371 4.61 10.68 -9.52
C PHE A 371 5.34 9.90 -10.62
N ASN A 372 6.64 9.62 -10.43
CA ASN A 372 7.41 8.85 -11.40
C ASN A 372 6.93 7.38 -11.51
N ILE A 373 6.58 6.74 -10.39
CA ILE A 373 5.97 5.40 -10.38
C ILE A 373 4.65 5.42 -11.16
N VAL A 374 3.76 6.37 -10.87
CA VAL A 374 2.46 6.50 -11.56
C VAL A 374 2.67 6.75 -13.05
N LYS A 375 3.50 7.72 -13.42
CA LYS A 375 3.76 8.05 -14.83
C LYS A 375 4.30 6.86 -15.61
N ASN A 376 5.38 6.23 -15.13
CA ASN A 376 6.03 5.16 -15.87
C ASN A 376 5.18 3.89 -15.91
N SER A 377 4.44 3.58 -14.84
CA SER A 377 3.59 2.38 -14.84
C SER A 377 2.34 2.53 -15.70
N LEU A 378 1.76 3.72 -15.80
CA LEU A 378 0.50 3.93 -16.53
C LEU A 378 0.71 4.32 -17.99
N ALA A 379 1.82 4.99 -18.33
CA ALA A 379 2.08 5.46 -19.70
C ALA A 379 1.92 4.37 -20.77
N PRO A 380 2.42 3.12 -20.60
CA PRO A 380 2.26 2.07 -21.59
C PRO A 380 0.80 1.73 -21.89
N MET A 381 -0.04 1.69 -20.84
CA MET A 381 -1.46 1.36 -20.95
C MET A 381 -2.25 2.52 -21.56
N VAL A 382 -1.95 3.76 -21.16
CA VAL A 382 -2.58 4.98 -21.69
C VAL A 382 -2.24 5.15 -23.17
N ASN A 383 -0.97 5.02 -23.55
CA ASN A 383 -0.51 5.16 -24.93
C ASN A 383 -1.14 4.10 -25.85
N LYS A 384 -1.30 2.86 -25.38
CA LYS A 384 -2.00 1.78 -26.10
C LYS A 384 -3.54 1.85 -25.95
N LYS A 385 -4.11 2.93 -25.40
CA LYS A 385 -5.56 3.15 -25.17
C LYS A 385 -6.25 2.04 -24.36
N LYS A 386 -5.51 1.33 -23.49
CA LYS A 386 -6.03 0.30 -22.58
C LYS A 386 -6.55 0.95 -21.29
N TRP A 387 -7.56 1.82 -21.42
CA TRP A 387 -8.08 2.67 -20.35
C TRP A 387 -8.55 1.90 -19.10
N PHE A 388 -9.18 0.74 -19.28
CA PHE A 388 -9.64 -0.07 -18.16
C PHE A 388 -8.47 -0.62 -17.34
N SER A 389 -7.44 -1.19 -18.00
CA SER A 389 -6.21 -1.64 -17.33
C SER A 389 -5.49 -0.48 -16.64
N ALA A 390 -5.41 0.69 -17.30
CA ALA A 390 -4.80 1.88 -16.72
C ALA A 390 -5.55 2.35 -15.47
N ALA A 391 -6.89 2.34 -15.49
CA ALA A 391 -7.71 2.72 -14.35
C ALA A 391 -7.58 1.74 -13.18
N LEU A 392 -7.51 0.43 -13.44
CA LEU A 392 -7.24 -0.58 -12.40
C LEU A 392 -5.88 -0.34 -11.73
N CYS A 393 -4.83 -0.11 -12.52
CA CYS A 393 -3.49 0.12 -11.98
C CYS A 393 -3.37 1.48 -11.27
N PHE A 394 -4.02 2.51 -11.81
CA PHE A 394 -4.11 3.82 -11.16
C PHE A 394 -4.84 3.71 -9.82
N ASN A 395 -5.96 2.99 -9.79
CA ASN A 395 -6.74 2.80 -8.58
C ASN A 395 -5.94 2.09 -7.48
N LEU A 396 -5.16 1.08 -7.84
CA LEU A 396 -4.24 0.42 -6.91
C LEU A 396 -3.21 1.40 -6.30
N LEU A 397 -2.59 2.26 -7.12
CA LEU A 397 -1.66 3.28 -6.62
C LEU A 397 -2.37 4.37 -5.78
N TYR A 398 -3.59 4.74 -6.16
CA TYR A 398 -4.45 5.65 -5.41
C TYR A 398 -4.71 5.12 -3.99
N LEU A 399 -5.06 3.85 -3.84
CA LEU A 399 -5.28 3.22 -2.52
C LEU A 399 -4.02 3.19 -1.63
N CYS A 400 -2.82 3.31 -2.21
CA CYS A 400 -1.57 3.34 -1.47
C CYS A 400 -1.18 4.75 -1.04
N PHE A 401 -1.34 5.74 -1.92
CA PHE A 401 -0.69 7.05 -1.80
C PHE A 401 -1.65 8.25 -1.85
N PHE A 402 -2.97 8.02 -1.71
CA PHE A 402 -3.94 9.10 -1.67
C PHE A 402 -3.58 10.11 -0.55
N PRO A 403 -3.34 11.40 -0.87
CA PRO A 403 -2.82 12.36 0.10
C PRO A 403 -3.72 12.58 1.33
N PHE A 404 -5.03 12.48 1.16
CA PHE A 404 -5.98 12.69 2.24
C PHE A 404 -6.30 11.40 3.02
N MET A 405 -5.61 10.30 2.74
CA MET A 405 -5.81 9.08 3.51
C MET A 405 -5.33 9.26 4.96
N THR A 406 -6.24 9.09 5.93
CA THR A 406 -5.91 9.21 7.35
C THR A 406 -5.56 7.86 8.00
N HIS A 407 -4.70 7.09 7.32
CA HIS A 407 -4.29 5.77 7.77
C HIS A 407 -2.77 5.61 7.82
N PHE A 408 -2.29 5.39 9.05
CA PHE A 408 -0.93 5.04 9.45
C PHE A 408 0.16 6.05 9.11
N SER A 409 1.23 6.04 9.93
CA SER A 409 2.45 6.79 9.63
C SER A 409 3.17 6.24 8.40
N PHE A 410 4.00 7.09 7.81
CA PHE A 410 4.97 6.71 6.78
C PHE A 410 5.85 5.51 7.18
N GLN A 411 6.08 5.30 8.48
CA GLN A 411 6.93 4.23 9.02
C GLN A 411 6.17 2.93 9.33
N HIS A 412 4.89 2.85 9.03
CA HIS A 412 4.10 1.67 9.36
C HIS A 412 4.42 0.48 8.44
N ASN A 413 5.38 -0.33 8.87
CA ASN A 413 5.93 -1.48 8.15
C ASN A 413 4.88 -2.39 7.50
N TRP A 414 3.86 -2.80 8.24
CA TRP A 414 2.85 -3.73 7.75
C TRP A 414 2.04 -3.17 6.57
N MET A 415 1.79 -1.85 6.59
CA MET A 415 1.09 -1.17 5.50
C MET A 415 2.02 -0.92 4.32
N ASN A 416 3.28 -0.55 4.58
CA ASN A 416 4.29 -0.38 3.55
C ASN A 416 4.56 -1.68 2.79
N ALA A 417 4.60 -2.83 3.45
CA ALA A 417 4.73 -4.12 2.79
C ALA A 417 3.62 -4.34 1.75
N THR A 418 2.37 -3.99 2.10
CA THR A 418 1.24 -4.05 1.17
C THR A 418 1.32 -2.99 0.08
N ASN A 419 1.71 -1.74 0.40
CA ASN A 419 1.84 -0.67 -0.58
C ASN A 419 2.90 -0.99 -1.64
N TRP A 420 4.06 -1.48 -1.23
CA TRP A 420 5.16 -1.82 -2.12
C TRP A 420 4.94 -3.15 -2.86
N LEU A 421 4.14 -4.07 -2.29
CA LEU A 421 3.57 -5.20 -3.04
C LEU A 421 2.74 -4.70 -4.22
N ILE A 422 1.85 -3.74 -3.98
CA ILE A 422 0.99 -3.14 -5.01
C ILE A 422 1.83 -2.43 -6.08
N VAL A 423 2.84 -1.64 -5.68
CA VAL A 423 3.77 -1.00 -6.63
C VAL A 423 4.46 -2.05 -7.50
N GLY A 424 4.98 -3.11 -6.90
CA GLY A 424 5.62 -4.21 -7.62
C GLY A 424 4.69 -4.91 -8.62
N LEU A 425 3.45 -5.18 -8.21
CA LEU A 425 2.41 -5.74 -9.09
C LEU A 425 2.08 -4.81 -10.27
N VAL A 426 1.86 -3.52 -10.00
CA VAL A 426 1.51 -2.54 -11.04
C VAL A 426 2.66 -2.38 -12.05
N LEU A 427 3.91 -2.33 -11.60
CA LEU A 427 5.09 -2.33 -12.46
C LEU A 427 5.19 -3.62 -13.31
N ALA A 428 4.89 -4.78 -12.73
CA ALA A 428 4.88 -6.05 -13.46
C ALA A 428 3.81 -6.08 -14.56
N ILE A 429 2.59 -5.60 -14.26
CA ILE A 429 1.51 -5.50 -15.24
C ILE A 429 1.89 -4.52 -16.35
N SER A 430 2.43 -3.35 -15.99
CA SER A 430 2.87 -2.32 -16.94
C SER A 430 3.86 -2.85 -17.99
N LYS A 431 4.89 -3.57 -17.55
CA LYS A 431 5.91 -4.17 -18.45
C LYS A 431 5.33 -5.15 -19.47
N ARG A 432 4.22 -5.83 -19.15
CA ARG A 432 3.52 -6.70 -20.11
C ARG A 432 2.78 -5.92 -21.20
N HIS A 433 2.53 -4.63 -20.97
CA HIS A 433 1.95 -3.72 -21.95
C HIS A 433 3.00 -2.93 -22.72
N ASP A 434 4.27 -2.95 -22.34
CA ASP A 434 5.36 -2.35 -23.14
C ASP A 434 5.76 -3.23 -24.32
N GLY A 435 5.84 -4.56 -24.09
CA GLY A 435 5.86 -5.56 -25.17
C GLY A 435 4.56 -5.56 -25.98
#